data_AF-A0A1S9CIK0-F1
#
_entry.id   AF-A0A1S9CIK0-F1
#
_cell.length_a   1.000
_cell.length_b   1.000
_cell.length_c   1.000
_cell.angle_alpha   90.00
_cell.angle_beta   90.00
_cell.angle_gamma   90.00
#
_symmetry.space_group_name_H-M   'P 1'
#
loop_
_entity.id
_entity.type
_entity.pdbx_description
1 polymer ?
#
loop_
_entity_poly.entity_id
_entity_poly.type
_entity_poly.pdbx_seq_one_letter_code
_entity_poly.pdbx_strand_id
1 'polypeptide(L)' 'MNKNDLIQRIRKNMPRLSKGQKLIANYILNHYEKAVYLTAARLGTTVGVSESTVVRFANELG' A
#
# COMPACT_ATOMS: atom_id res chain seq x y z
N MET A 1 10.92 -3.33 11.32
CA MET A 1 10.03 -4.16 10.46
C MET A 1 10.88 -4.70 9.31
N ASN A 2 10.99 -6.01 9.15
CA ASN A 2 11.80 -6.58 8.07
C ASN A 2 10.98 -6.50 6.75
N LYS A 3 11.61 -6.19 5.60
CA LYS A 3 10.91 -6.05 4.28
C LYS A 3 9.97 -7.24 4.01
N ASN A 4 10.44 -8.44 4.36
CA ASN A 4 9.69 -9.68 4.21
C ASN A 4 8.39 -9.70 5.05
N ASP A 5 8.38 -9.13 6.26
CA ASP A 5 7.17 -9.11 7.11
C ASP A 5 6.07 -8.24 6.50
N LEU A 6 6.40 -7.04 6.02
CA LEU A 6 5.44 -6.16 5.36
C LEU A 6 4.82 -6.80 4.10
N ILE A 7 5.66 -7.38 3.23
CA ILE A 7 5.20 -8.06 2.01
C ILE A 7 4.27 -9.23 2.36
N GLN A 8 4.61 -10.01 3.39
CA GLN A 8 3.77 -11.12 3.84
C GLN A 8 2.43 -10.65 4.40
N ARG A 9 2.41 -9.56 5.19
CA ARG A 9 1.18 -8.95 5.70
C ARG A 9 0.28 -8.46 4.57
N ILE A 10 0.85 -7.78 3.56
CA ILE A 10 0.08 -7.33 2.39
C ILE A 10 -0.54 -8.53 1.68
N ARG A 11 0.27 -9.55 1.36
CA ARG A 11 -0.22 -10.75 0.67
C ARG A 11 -1.30 -11.49 1.46
N LYS A 12 -1.15 -11.62 2.78
CA LYS A 12 -2.12 -12.26 3.66
C LYS A 12 -3.46 -11.51 3.69
N ASN A 13 -3.42 -10.17 3.67
CA ASN A 13 -4.62 -9.34 3.73
C ASN A 13 -5.27 -9.07 2.35
N MET A 14 -4.55 -9.29 1.24
CA MET A 14 -5.03 -9.02 -0.13
C MET A 14 -6.47 -9.46 -0.43
N PRO A 15 -6.93 -10.67 -0.02
CA PRO A 15 -8.31 -11.09 -0.28
C PRO A 15 -9.37 -10.17 0.36
N ARG A 16 -9.04 -9.55 1.50
CA ARG A 16 -9.94 -8.70 2.30
C ARG A 16 -9.87 -7.22 1.94
N LEU A 17 -8.90 -6.81 1.14
CA LEU A 17 -8.72 -5.41 0.75
C LEU A 17 -9.80 -4.94 -0.23
N SER A 18 -10.26 -3.70 -0.05
CA SER A 18 -11.11 -3.01 -1.02
C SER A 18 -10.38 -2.76 -2.35
N LYS A 19 -11.13 -2.39 -3.40
CA LYS A 19 -10.56 -2.11 -4.73
C LYS A 19 -9.42 -1.08 -4.67
N GLY A 20 -9.61 0.03 -3.95
CA GLY A 20 -8.58 1.07 -3.78
C GLY A 20 -7.36 0.60 -3.00
N GLN A 21 -7.57 -0.17 -1.94
CA GLN A 21 -6.47 -0.75 -1.15
C GLN A 21 -5.67 -1.79 -1.94
N LYS A 22 -6.32 -2.56 -2.81
CA LYS A 22 -5.63 -3.49 -3.74
C LYS A 22 -4.73 -2.75 -4.71
N LEU A 23 -5.09 -1.55 -5.17
CA LEU A 23 -4.22 -0.72 -6.02
C LEU A 23 -2.96 -0.30 -5.27
N ILE A 24 -3.11 0.17 -4.02
CA ILE A 24 -1.97 0.53 -3.16
C ILE A 24 -1.08 -0.69 -2.90
N ALA A 25 -1.68 -1.80 -2.46
CA ALA A 25 -0.99 -3.05 -2.17
C ALA A 25 -0.21 -3.60 -3.38
N ASN A 26 -0.83 -3.64 -4.55
CA ASN A 26 -0.16 -4.08 -5.79
C ASN A 26 1.01 -3.17 -6.15
N TYR A 27 0.87 -1.85 -6.00
CA TYR A 27 1.96 -0.92 -6.25
C TYR A 27 3.15 -1.18 -5.32
N ILE A 28 2.90 -1.37 -4.03
CA ILE A 28 3.95 -1.68 -3.04
C ILE A 28 4.62 -3.03 -3.36
N LEU A 29 3.87 -4.05 -3.76
CA LEU A 29 4.41 -5.37 -4.10
C LEU A 29 5.28 -5.36 -5.36
N ASN A 30 4.91 -4.57 -6.36
CA ASN A 30 5.61 -4.52 -7.66
C ASN A 30 6.71 -3.44 -7.71
N HIS A 31 6.59 -2.39 -6.90
CA HIS A 31 7.47 -1.21 -6.93
C HIS A 31 7.88 -0.77 -5.52
N TYR A 32 8.23 -1.73 -4.65
CA TYR A 32 8.53 -1.49 -3.24
C TYR A 32 9.54 -0.35 -3.00
N GLU A 33 10.68 -0.39 -3.68
CA GLU A 33 11.74 0.62 -3.53
C GLU A 33 11.23 2.01 -3.87
N LYS A 34 10.42 2.15 -4.92
CA LYS A 34 9.82 3.42 -5.27
C LYS A 34 8.78 3.83 -4.24
N ALA A 35 7.92 2.91 -3.82
CA ALA A 35 6.82 3.17 -2.90
C ALA A 35 7.29 3.71 -1.54
N VAL A 36 8.43 3.24 -1.01
CA VAL A 36 8.97 3.72 0.28
C VAL A 36 9.52 5.15 0.23
N TYR A 37 9.80 5.69 -0.96
CA TYR A 37 10.23 7.09 -1.13
C TYR A 37 9.08 8.04 -1.52
N LEU A 38 7.86 7.51 -1.74
CA LEU A 38 6.70 8.34 -2.06
C LEU A 38 6.02 8.85 -0.80
N THR A 39 5.58 10.11 -0.83
CA THR A 39 4.63 10.63 0.16
C THR A 39 3.26 9.98 -0.05
N ALA A 40 2.40 10.02 0.97
CA ALA A 40 1.04 9.48 0.87
C ALA A 40 0.24 10.12 -0.27
N ALA A 41 0.33 11.45 -0.42
CA ALA A 41 -0.26 12.18 -1.55
C ALA A 41 0.24 11.68 -2.91
N ARG A 42 1.56 11.56 -3.10
CA ARG A 42 2.14 11.11 -4.38
C ARG A 42 1.79 9.67 -4.69
N LEU A 43 1.82 8.78 -3.68
CA LEU A 43 1.41 7.40 -3.85
C LEU A 43 -0.08 7.32 -4.25
N GLY A 44 -0.94 8.10 -3.59
CA GLY A 44 -2.36 8.21 -3.90
C GLY A 44 -2.60 8.60 -5.36
N THR A 45 -2.00 9.70 -5.81
CA THR A 45 -2.08 10.13 -7.21
C THR A 45 -1.56 9.07 -8.18
N THR A 46 -0.45 8.40 -7.83
CA THR A 46 0.18 7.38 -8.69
C THR A 46 -0.72 6.16 -8.91
N VAL A 47 -1.46 5.74 -7.89
CA VAL A 47 -2.32 4.54 -7.96
C VAL A 47 -3.80 4.85 -8.20
N GLY A 48 -4.18 6.13 -8.26
CA GLY A 48 -5.56 6.58 -8.51
C GLY A 48 -6.48 6.52 -7.30
N VAL A 49 -5.97 6.83 -6.10
CA VAL A 49 -6.75 6.92 -4.85
C VAL A 49 -6.46 8.21 -4.09
N SER A 50 -7.33 8.58 -3.15
CA SER A 50 -7.07 9.75 -2.29
C SER A 50 -5.91 9.49 -1.32
N GLU A 51 -5.21 10.56 -0.92
CA GLU A 51 -4.22 10.51 0.15
C GLU A 51 -4.79 9.89 1.44
N SER A 52 -6.02 10.27 1.82
CA SER A 52 -6.71 9.70 2.97
C SER A 52 -6.95 8.19 2.88
N THR A 53 -7.04 7.63 1.66
CA THR A 53 -7.12 6.18 1.45
C THR A 53 -5.76 5.52 1.67
N VAL A 54 -4.67 6.16 1.25
CA VAL A 54 -3.30 5.68 1.51
C VAL A 54 -2.99 5.67 3.01
N VAL A 55 -3.31 6.76 3.72
CA VAL A 55 -3.09 6.87 5.17
C VAL A 55 -3.89 5.82 5.93
N ARG A 56 -5.18 5.65 5.63
CA ARG A 56 -6.00 4.60 6.25
C ARG A 56 -5.48 3.20 5.95
N PHE A 57 -5.06 2.94 4.72
CA PHE A 57 -4.46 1.66 4.35
C PHE A 57 -3.20 1.35 5.17
N ALA A 58 -2.32 2.34 5.37
CA ALA A 58 -1.13 2.17 6.20
C ALA A 58 -1.50 1.84 7.65
N ASN A 59 -2.45 2.58 8.24
CA ASN A 59 -2.94 2.35 9.60
C ASN A 59 -3.59 0.97 9.79
N GLU A 60 -4.33 0.48 8.79
CA GLU A 60 -4.98 -0.84 8.84
C GLU A 60 -3.98 -2.01 8.68
N LEU A 61 -2.84 -1.78 8.02
CA LEU A 61 -1.84 -2.80 7.77
C LEU A 61 -0.90 -3.05 8.97
N GLY A 62 -0.82 -2.08 9.89
CA GLY A 62 -0.05 -2.15 11.14
C GLY A 62 0.76 -0.91 11.40
#